data_AF-A0A1G2KSX5-F1
#
_entry.id   AF-A0A1G2KSX5-F1
#
_cell.length_a   1.000
_cell.length_b   1.000
_cell.length_c   1.000
_cell.angle_alpha   90.00
_cell.angle_beta   90.00
_cell.angle_gamma   90.00
#
_symmetry.space_group_name_H-M   'P 1'
#
loop_
_entity.id
_entity.type
_entity.pdbx_description
1 polymer ?
#
loop_
_entity_poly.entity_id
_entity_poly.type
_entity_poly.pdbx_seq_one_letter_code
_entity_poly.pdbx_strand_id
1 'polypeptide(L)'
;MLLAYHGNRVPMRAVSKGVKTERGVGAHYEDAGVFLLRQGYTPILFANNIIHSKDHTLSFARMLRRLQAILDDETCRHVRALTRSLNTFVSKGGIFRPRRLSQWELIQILKERTPVLVTMRVRAETRRGWYYHAIIVTGYSRKYIYYLDPGAGPTKVRRCTFANERRHSDGDALYIPTRPRP
;
A
#
# COMPACT_ATOMS: atom_id res chain seq x y z
N MET A 1 9.00 2.35 -17.09
CA MET A 1 9.48 1.75 -15.83
C MET A 1 8.89 0.34 -15.67
N LEU A 2 9.66 -0.62 -15.20
CA LEU A 2 9.25 -2.01 -14.97
C LEU A 2 9.27 -2.27 -13.46
N LEU A 3 8.22 -2.89 -12.92
CA LEU A 3 8.31 -3.59 -11.63
C LEU A 3 9.00 -4.92 -11.93
N ALA A 4 10.27 -5.05 -11.56
CA ALA A 4 10.96 -6.33 -11.57
C ALA A 4 10.66 -7.05 -10.25
N TYR A 5 9.99 -8.19 -10.32
CA TYR A 5 9.54 -8.96 -9.17
C TYR A 5 9.77 -10.46 -9.46
N HIS A 6 10.74 -11.11 -8.78
CA HIS A 6 11.19 -12.51 -9.03
C HIS A 6 11.50 -12.86 -10.47
N GLY A 7 12.29 -12.04 -11.15
CA GLY A 7 12.64 -12.28 -12.56
C GLY A 7 11.49 -11.99 -13.54
N ASN A 8 10.26 -11.83 -13.07
CA ASN A 8 9.15 -11.36 -13.88
C ASN A 8 9.17 -9.84 -13.96
N ARG A 9 9.14 -9.33 -15.19
CA ARG A 9 9.13 -7.89 -15.48
C ARG A 9 7.70 -7.48 -15.80
N VAL A 10 7.01 -6.90 -14.81
CA VAL A 10 5.68 -6.34 -15.04
C VAL A 10 5.85 -4.87 -15.42
N PRO A 11 5.37 -4.43 -16.61
CA PRO A 11 5.37 -3.01 -16.94
C PRO A 11 4.63 -2.23 -15.85
N MET A 12 5.24 -1.17 -15.32
CA MET A 12 4.52 -0.29 -14.40
C MET A 12 3.25 0.26 -15.04
N ARG A 13 3.23 0.42 -16.37
CA ARG A 13 2.02 0.76 -17.14
C ARG A 13 0.92 -0.31 -17.02
N ALA A 14 1.25 -1.59 -16.88
CA ALA A 14 0.28 -2.66 -16.65
C ALA A 14 -0.26 -2.62 -15.21
N VAL A 15 0.60 -2.35 -14.23
CA VAL A 15 0.20 -2.07 -12.84
C VAL A 15 -0.72 -0.85 -12.78
N SER A 16 -0.34 0.26 -13.41
CA SER A 16 -1.13 1.50 -13.50
C SER A 16 -2.44 1.35 -14.28
N LYS A 17 -2.52 0.42 -15.25
CA LYS A 17 -3.77 0.11 -15.97
C LYS A 17 -4.70 -0.81 -15.16
N GLY A 18 -4.14 -1.68 -14.32
CA GLY A 18 -4.88 -2.60 -13.45
C GLY A 18 -5.39 -1.95 -12.16
N VAL A 19 -4.71 -0.90 -11.71
CA VAL A 19 -5.10 -0.07 -10.57
C VAL A 19 -6.06 1.02 -11.06
N LYS A 20 -7.35 0.90 -10.70
CA LYS A 20 -8.34 1.92 -11.06
C LYS A 20 -7.99 3.22 -10.34
N THR A 21 -7.73 4.28 -11.09
CA THR A 21 -7.45 5.61 -10.54
C THR A 21 -8.70 6.48 -10.65
N GLU A 22 -9.13 7.10 -9.56
CA GLU A 22 -10.21 8.09 -9.60
C GLU A 22 -9.67 9.50 -9.81
N ARG A 23 -10.33 10.28 -10.68
CA ARG A 23 -9.95 11.66 -10.99
C ARG A 23 -10.13 12.52 -9.73
N GLY A 24 -9.05 13.18 -9.29
CA GLY A 24 -9.03 14.01 -8.08
C GLY A 24 -8.67 13.25 -6.79
N VAL A 25 -8.51 11.92 -6.86
CA VAL A 25 -8.25 11.07 -5.68
C VAL A 25 -6.95 10.28 -5.85
N GLY A 26 -6.68 9.73 -7.04
CA GLY A 26 -5.50 8.92 -7.32
C GLY A 26 -5.77 7.41 -7.31
N ALA A 27 -4.71 6.63 -7.05
CA ALA A 27 -4.68 5.17 -7.03
C ALA A 27 -4.68 4.66 -5.58
N HIS A 28 -5.55 3.70 -5.24
CA HIS A 28 -5.59 3.10 -3.91
C HIS A 28 -4.77 1.80 -3.83
N TYR A 29 -4.13 1.52 -2.69
CA TYR A 29 -3.28 0.33 -2.52
C TYR A 29 -4.11 -0.95 -2.50
N GLU A 30 -5.37 -0.84 -2.10
CA GLU A 30 -6.38 -1.88 -2.16
C GLU A 30 -6.57 -2.37 -3.59
N ASP A 31 -6.57 -1.46 -4.58
CA ASP A 31 -6.70 -1.81 -5.99
C ASP A 31 -5.43 -2.52 -6.49
N ALA A 32 -4.25 -2.09 -6.03
CA ALA A 32 -3.00 -2.80 -6.29
C ALA A 32 -3.02 -4.20 -5.66
N GLY A 33 -3.53 -4.33 -4.43
CA GLY A 33 -3.72 -5.61 -3.76
C GLY A 33 -4.67 -6.54 -4.50
N VAL A 34 -5.82 -6.03 -4.95
CA VAL A 34 -6.80 -6.80 -5.74
C VAL A 34 -6.20 -7.22 -7.08
N PHE A 35 -5.43 -6.36 -7.74
CA PHE A 35 -4.71 -6.72 -8.96
C PHE A 35 -3.71 -7.85 -8.69
N LEU A 36 -2.88 -7.73 -7.64
CA LEU A 36 -1.85 -8.72 -7.29
C LEU A 36 -2.46 -10.08 -6.91
N LEU A 37 -3.59 -10.09 -6.20
CA LEU A 37 -4.35 -11.32 -5.93
C LEU A 37 -4.75 -12.02 -7.24
N ARG A 38 -5.21 -11.27 -8.26
CA ARG A 38 -5.54 -11.84 -9.58
C ARG A 38 -4.33 -12.38 -10.33
N GLN A 39 -3.12 -11.90 -10.00
CA GLN A 39 -1.87 -12.39 -10.57
C GLN A 39 -1.28 -13.56 -9.74
N GLY A 40 -1.99 -14.05 -8.72
CA GLY A 40 -1.55 -15.19 -7.90
C GLY A 40 -0.60 -14.84 -6.75
N TYR A 41 -0.47 -13.56 -6.39
CA TYR A 41 0.29 -13.15 -5.20
C TYR A 41 -0.58 -13.14 -3.95
N THR A 42 0.06 -13.20 -2.78
CA THR A 42 -0.60 -13.13 -1.45
C THR A 42 -0.28 -11.82 -0.73
N PRO A 43 -0.66 -10.65 -1.28
CA PRO A 43 -0.35 -9.37 -0.65
C PRO A 43 -0.96 -9.24 0.75
N ILE A 44 -0.24 -8.55 1.63
CA ILE A 44 -0.69 -8.15 2.96
C ILE A 44 -0.81 -6.63 3.00
N LEU A 45 -2.03 -6.14 3.21
CA LEU A 45 -2.30 -4.70 3.29
C LEU A 45 -2.27 -4.26 4.77
N PHE A 46 -1.47 -3.24 5.06
CA PHE A 46 -1.28 -2.63 6.37
C PHE A 46 -1.91 -1.26 6.40
N ALA A 47 -2.83 -1.08 7.35
CA ALA A 47 -3.59 0.15 7.61
C ALA A 47 -4.38 0.69 6.40
N ASN A 48 -5.53 1.26 6.74
CA ASN A 48 -6.27 2.23 5.95
C ASN A 48 -7.02 3.03 7.01
N ASN A 49 -7.03 4.36 6.91
CA ASN A 49 -7.71 5.27 7.84
C ASN A 49 -9.21 4.97 8.07
N ILE A 50 -9.83 4.13 7.23
CA ILE A 50 -11.22 3.66 7.35
C ILE A 50 -11.40 2.64 8.48
N ILE A 51 -10.35 1.87 8.79
CA ILE A 51 -10.37 0.87 9.87
C ILE A 51 -9.48 1.40 11.00
N HIS A 52 -10.10 1.89 12.06
CA HIS A 52 -9.39 2.48 13.18
C HIS A 52 -8.48 1.44 13.85
N SER A 53 -7.44 1.93 14.53
CA SER A 53 -6.55 1.09 15.33
C SER A 53 -7.26 0.22 16.38
N LYS A 54 -8.52 0.51 16.75
CA LYS A 54 -9.32 -0.30 17.67
C LYS A 54 -9.86 -1.59 17.04
N ASP A 55 -9.85 -1.69 15.72
CA ASP A 55 -10.41 -2.82 14.96
C ASP A 55 -9.38 -3.96 14.75
N HIS A 56 -8.19 -3.87 15.37
CA HIS A 56 -7.11 -4.84 15.20
C HIS A 56 -7.35 -6.23 15.77
N THR A 57 -8.34 -6.35 16.65
CA THR A 57 -8.77 -7.62 17.24
C THR A 57 -9.96 -8.24 16.51
N LEU A 58 -10.49 -7.59 15.47
CA LEU A 58 -11.64 -8.13 14.73
C LEU A 58 -11.24 -9.39 13.97
N SER A 59 -12.05 -10.43 14.11
CA SER A 59 -11.96 -11.59 13.23
C SER A 59 -12.32 -11.20 11.79
N PHE A 60 -11.85 -11.98 10.82
CA PHE A 60 -12.12 -11.77 9.40
C PHE A 60 -13.61 -11.54 9.09
N ALA A 61 -14.50 -12.38 9.64
CA ALA A 61 -15.95 -12.24 9.46
C ALA A 61 -16.54 -10.98 10.10
N ARG A 62 -15.93 -10.47 11.19
CA ARG A 62 -16.34 -9.19 11.81
C ARG A 62 -15.84 -8.00 11.00
N MET A 63 -14.64 -8.10 10.43
CA MET A 63 -14.07 -7.08 9.56
C MET A 63 -14.87 -6.90 8.27
N LEU A 64 -15.28 -7.98 7.61
CA LEU A 64 -16.15 -7.90 6.43
C LEU A 64 -17.50 -7.26 6.74
N ARG A 65 -18.13 -7.64 7.86
CA ARG A 65 -19.39 -7.00 8.31
C ARG A 65 -19.21 -5.51 8.59
N ARG A 66 -18.09 -5.11 9.21
CA ARG A 66 -17.79 -3.70 9.47
C ARG A 66 -17.61 -2.91 8.17
N LEU A 67 -16.88 -3.46 7.21
CA LEU A 67 -16.71 -2.86 5.89
C LEU A 67 -18.05 -2.71 5.16
N GLN A 68 -18.94 -3.69 5.26
CA GLN A 68 -20.28 -3.61 4.68
C GLN A 68 -21.11 -2.50 5.34
N ALA A 69 -21.13 -2.44 6.67
CA ALA A 69 -21.84 -1.37 7.39
C ALA A 69 -21.33 0.04 6.99
N ILE A 70 -20.01 0.21 6.84
CA ILE A 70 -19.44 1.48 6.35
C ILE A 70 -19.94 1.79 4.93
N LEU A 71 -20.05 0.80 4.03
CA LEU A 71 -20.55 1.03 2.67
C LEU A 71 -22.01 1.45 2.61
N ASP A 72 -22.80 0.96 3.57
CA ASP A 72 -24.24 1.21 3.65
C ASP A 72 -24.53 2.59 4.27
N ASP A 73 -23.74 3.01 5.27
CA ASP A 73 -23.92 4.26 6.01
C ASP A 73 -23.18 5.47 5.39
N GLU A 74 -22.08 5.24 4.68
CA GLU A 74 -21.20 6.32 4.22
C GLU A 74 -21.75 7.02 2.97
N THR A 75 -21.75 8.36 3.00
CA THR A 75 -22.19 9.21 1.88
C THR A 75 -21.03 9.81 1.11
N CYS A 76 -19.84 9.90 1.75
CA CYS A 76 -18.63 10.38 1.10
C CYS A 76 -18.16 9.39 0.02
N ARG A 77 -18.27 9.80 -1.24
CA ARG A 77 -17.88 9.00 -2.42
C ARG A 77 -16.48 8.40 -2.28
N HIS A 78 -15.52 9.16 -1.75
CA HIS A 78 -14.15 8.74 -1.55
C HIS A 78 -14.01 7.59 -0.55
N VAL A 79 -14.64 7.73 0.62
CA VAL A 79 -14.61 6.70 1.67
C VAL A 79 -15.33 5.44 1.18
N ARG A 80 -16.44 5.58 0.46
CA ARG A 80 -17.13 4.44 -0.17
C ARG A 80 -16.26 3.69 -1.19
N ALA A 81 -15.54 4.41 -2.06
CA ALA A 81 -14.66 3.81 -3.06
C ALA A 81 -13.54 2.99 -2.40
N LEU A 82 -12.84 3.59 -1.43
CA LEU A 82 -11.81 2.94 -0.64
C LEU A 82 -12.35 1.70 0.10
N THR A 83 -13.49 1.83 0.78
CA THR A 83 -14.12 0.73 1.53
C THR A 83 -14.51 -0.41 0.60
N ARG A 84 -14.98 -0.10 -0.62
CA ARG A 84 -15.34 -1.10 -1.63
C ARG A 84 -14.11 -1.86 -2.13
N SER A 85 -13.00 -1.17 -2.40
CA SER A 85 -11.75 -1.82 -2.81
C SER A 85 -11.19 -2.68 -1.68
N LEU A 86 -11.25 -2.21 -0.43
CA LEU A 86 -10.82 -2.99 0.74
C LEU A 86 -11.70 -4.23 0.97
N ASN A 87 -13.03 -4.09 0.85
CA ASN A 87 -13.97 -5.21 0.92
C ASN A 87 -13.67 -6.24 -0.19
N THR A 88 -13.42 -5.78 -1.42
CA THR A 88 -13.02 -6.64 -2.55
C THR A 88 -11.69 -7.35 -2.30
N PHE A 89 -10.71 -6.67 -1.70
CA PHE A 89 -9.43 -7.26 -1.36
C PHE A 89 -9.56 -8.38 -0.33
N VAL A 90 -10.26 -8.11 0.77
CA VAL A 90 -10.46 -9.05 1.88
C VAL A 90 -11.30 -10.25 1.43
N SER A 91 -12.39 -10.02 0.70
CA SER A 91 -13.26 -11.09 0.18
C SER A 91 -12.56 -12.03 -0.81
N LYS A 92 -11.53 -11.56 -1.51
CA LYS A 92 -10.69 -12.37 -2.41
C LYS A 92 -9.54 -13.10 -1.70
N GLY A 93 -9.50 -13.10 -0.37
CA GLY A 93 -8.46 -13.78 0.42
C GLY A 93 -7.22 -12.94 0.68
N GLY A 94 -7.27 -11.63 0.42
CA GLY A 94 -6.20 -10.71 0.81
C GLY A 94 -6.04 -10.63 2.33
N ILE A 95 -4.80 -10.61 2.82
CA ILE A 95 -4.53 -10.51 4.25
C ILE A 95 -4.52 -9.03 4.63
N PHE A 96 -5.49 -8.58 5.42
CA PHE A 96 -5.50 -7.22 5.94
C PHE A 96 -5.03 -7.16 7.38
N ARG A 97 -4.15 -6.21 7.68
CA ARG A 97 -3.60 -5.92 9.01
C ARG A 97 -3.98 -4.47 9.37
N PRO A 98 -5.00 -4.24 10.20
CA PRO A 98 -5.49 -2.91 10.63
C PRO A 98 -4.53 -2.22 11.62
N ARG A 99 -3.25 -2.11 11.24
CA ARG A 99 -2.23 -1.41 12.02
C ARG A 99 -1.18 -0.84 11.09
N ARG A 100 -0.57 0.26 11.51
CA ARG A 100 0.52 0.88 10.77
C ARG A 100 1.73 -0.03 10.74
N LEU A 101 2.39 -0.12 9.59
CA LEU A 101 3.66 -0.81 9.45
C LEU A 101 4.77 0.04 10.06
N SER A 102 5.46 -0.41 11.11
CA SER A 102 6.58 0.33 11.69
C SER A 102 7.82 0.31 10.78
N GLN A 103 8.82 1.16 11.06
CA GLN A 103 10.05 1.16 10.26
C GLN A 103 10.86 -0.11 10.48
N TRP A 104 10.85 -0.64 11.71
CA TRP A 104 11.51 -1.89 12.03
C TRP A 104 10.89 -3.06 11.26
N GLU A 105 9.55 -3.15 11.21
CA GLU A 105 8.85 -4.20 10.48
C GLU A 105 9.08 -4.11 8.97
N LEU A 106 9.04 -2.89 8.41
CA LEU A 106 9.41 -2.67 7.02
C LEU A 106 10.81 -3.23 6.72
N ILE A 107 11.77 -3.03 7.62
CA ILE A 107 13.14 -3.54 7.45
C ILE A 107 13.19 -5.06 7.56
N GLN A 108 12.47 -5.67 8.50
CA GLN A 108 12.41 -7.13 8.60
C GLN A 108 11.83 -7.75 7.33
N ILE A 109 10.77 -7.16 6.79
CA ILE A 109 10.21 -7.54 5.49
C ILE A 109 11.26 -7.40 4.37
N LEU A 110 11.96 -6.28 4.30
CA LEU A 110 12.95 -6.05 3.25
C LEU A 110 14.16 -6.99 3.34
N LYS A 111 14.49 -7.55 4.52
CA LYS A 111 15.52 -8.59 4.67
C LYS A 111 15.15 -9.86 3.92
N GLU A 112 13.86 -10.16 3.81
CA GLU A 112 13.34 -11.28 3.03
C GLU A 112 13.38 -11.00 1.52
N ARG A 113 14.15 -9.98 1.08
CA ARG A 113 14.26 -9.52 -0.32
C ARG A 113 12.90 -9.23 -0.95
N THR A 114 11.98 -8.75 -0.11
CA THR A 114 10.59 -8.58 -0.46
C THR A 114 10.21 -7.12 -0.55
N PRO A 115 9.71 -6.62 -1.70
CA PRO A 115 9.37 -5.22 -1.81
C PRO A 115 8.02 -4.92 -1.16
N VAL A 116 7.86 -3.65 -0.79
CA VAL A 116 6.68 -3.13 -0.10
C VAL A 116 6.23 -1.88 -0.80
N LEU A 117 4.97 -1.81 -1.24
CA LEU A 117 4.40 -0.54 -1.67
C LEU A 117 4.03 0.28 -0.44
N VAL A 118 4.38 1.56 -0.44
CA VAL A 118 4.16 2.46 0.69
C VAL A 118 3.59 3.77 0.19
N THR A 119 2.58 4.28 0.90
CA THR A 119 2.13 5.67 0.76
C THR A 119 3.01 6.60 1.55
N MET A 120 3.44 7.65 0.87
CA MET A 120 4.05 8.78 1.52
C MET A 120 3.41 10.09 1.05
N ARG A 121 3.35 11.02 1.99
CA ARG A 121 3.01 12.40 1.79
C ARG A 121 4.31 13.06 1.36
N VAL A 122 4.30 13.62 0.16
CA VAL A 122 5.47 14.27 -0.42
C VAL A 122 5.10 15.69 -0.79
N ARG A 123 6.09 16.58 -0.71
CA ARG A 123 5.98 17.96 -1.17
C ARG A 123 6.64 18.04 -2.54
N ALA A 124 5.86 18.31 -3.58
CA ALA A 124 6.43 18.56 -4.91
C ALA A 124 6.83 20.02 -4.96
N GLU A 125 8.04 20.30 -5.44
CA GLU A 125 8.46 21.68 -5.73
C GLU A 125 7.54 22.36 -6.75
N THR A 126 6.96 21.58 -7.65
CA THR A 126 6.08 22.03 -8.74
C THR A 126 4.60 22.15 -8.36
N ARG A 127 4.20 21.75 -7.15
CA ARG A 127 2.80 21.86 -6.68
C ARG A 127 2.74 22.49 -5.29
N ARG A 128 1.94 23.55 -5.12
CA ARG A 128 1.66 24.11 -3.79
C ARG A 128 0.86 23.09 -2.97
N GLY A 129 1.52 22.47 -2.00
CA GLY A 129 0.88 21.61 -1.01
C GLY A 129 1.52 20.23 -0.90
N TRP A 130 1.04 19.48 0.08
CA TRP A 130 1.39 18.08 0.25
C TRP A 130 0.43 17.20 -0.58
N TYR A 131 0.94 16.14 -1.20
CA TYR A 131 0.11 15.15 -1.88
C TYR A 131 0.54 13.73 -1.51
N TYR A 132 -0.39 12.78 -1.62
CA TYR A 132 -0.11 11.37 -1.42
C TYR A 132 0.54 10.79 -2.68
N HIS A 133 1.58 9.99 -2.46
CA HIS A 133 2.35 9.35 -3.50
C HIS A 133 2.67 7.91 -3.14
N ALA A 134 2.70 7.05 -4.17
CA ALA A 134 2.94 5.63 -4.03
C ALA A 134 4.33 5.26 -4.53
N ILE A 135 5.11 4.63 -3.67
CA ILE A 135 6.46 4.16 -4.00
C ILE A 135 6.59 2.67 -3.70
N ILE A 136 7.53 2.00 -4.36
CA ILE A 136 7.86 0.61 -4.09
C ILE A 136 9.22 0.57 -3.39
N VAL A 137 9.22 0.29 -2.09
CA VAL A 137 10.46 0.12 -1.33
C VAL A 137 11.07 -1.23 -1.68
N THR A 138 12.33 -1.23 -2.11
CA THR A 138 13.02 -2.43 -2.64
C THR A 138 14.24 -2.81 -1.83
N GLY A 139 14.75 -1.94 -0.96
CA GLY A 139 15.90 -2.27 -0.12
C GLY A 139 16.22 -1.22 0.94
N TYR A 140 17.23 -1.53 1.75
CA TYR A 140 17.73 -0.64 2.80
C TYR A 140 19.22 -0.85 3.07
N SER A 141 19.84 0.13 3.70
CA SER A 141 21.17 0.04 4.30
C SER A 141 21.16 0.63 5.72
N ARG A 142 22.33 0.76 6.35
CA ARG A 142 22.45 1.41 7.66
C ARG A 142 21.88 2.83 7.65
N LYS A 143 22.07 3.58 6.56
CA LYS A 143 21.69 5.00 6.45
C LYS A 143 20.52 5.28 5.50
N TYR A 144 20.24 4.40 4.54
CA TYR A 144 19.32 4.70 3.44
C TYR A 144 18.18 3.69 3.29
N ILE A 145 17.06 4.16 2.73
CA ILE A 145 16.02 3.36 2.10
C ILE A 145 16.16 3.55 0.58
N TYR A 146 16.00 2.45 -0.16
CA TYR A 146 15.99 2.43 -1.61
C TYR A 146 14.58 2.09 -2.08
N TYR A 147 14.05 2.86 -3.01
CA TYR A 147 12.72 2.65 -3.55
C TYR A 147 12.64 3.02 -5.03
N LEU A 148 11.62 2.51 -5.71
CA LEU A 148 11.24 2.90 -7.06
C LEU A 148 10.07 3.87 -6.97
N ASP A 149 10.28 5.06 -7.53
CA ASP A 149 9.26 6.09 -7.67
C ASP A 149 8.68 6.06 -9.09
N PRO A 150 7.35 5.93 -9.28
CA PRO A 150 6.74 5.98 -10.61
C PRO A 150 7.01 7.25 -11.42
N GLY A 151 7.19 8.39 -10.75
CA GLY A 151 7.46 9.69 -11.36
C GLY A 151 8.94 10.06 -11.44
N ALA A 152 9.79 9.53 -10.56
CA ALA A 152 11.22 9.88 -10.48
C ALA A 152 12.20 8.74 -10.77
N GLY A 153 11.72 7.49 -10.85
CA GLY A 153 12.56 6.31 -11.04
C GLY A 153 13.25 5.83 -9.75
N PRO A 154 14.37 5.08 -9.86
CA PRO A 154 15.11 4.59 -8.70
C PRO A 154 15.63 5.71 -7.83
N THR A 155 15.26 5.69 -6.55
CA THR A 155 15.55 6.75 -5.60
C THR A 155 16.17 6.18 -4.31
N LYS A 156 17.05 6.96 -3.68
CA LYS A 156 17.63 6.67 -2.37
C LYS A 156 17.38 7.84 -1.42
N VAL A 157 16.95 7.56 -0.20
CA VAL A 157 16.67 8.60 0.81
C VAL A 157 17.18 8.18 2.17
N ARG A 158 17.54 9.14 3.04
CA ARG A 158 17.94 8.83 4.41
C ARG A 158 16.80 8.16 5.18
N ARG A 159 17.14 7.16 6.00
CA ARG A 159 16.17 6.39 6.80
C ARG A 159 15.34 7.25 7.76
N CYS A 160 15.94 8.27 8.37
CA CYS A 160 15.24 9.20 9.25
C CYS A 160 14.23 10.06 8.47
N THR A 161 14.64 10.62 7.33
CA THR A 161 13.76 11.37 6.43
C THR A 161 12.60 10.51 5.97
N PHE A 162 12.85 9.30 5.48
CA PHE A 162 11.80 8.35 5.08
C PHE A 162 10.79 8.08 6.20
N ALA A 163 11.28 7.86 7.42
CA ALA A 163 10.43 7.60 8.58
C ALA A 163 9.57 8.80 8.95
N ASN A 164 10.13 10.01 8.88
CA ASN A 164 9.42 11.25 9.17
C ASN A 164 8.32 11.51 8.13
N GLU A 165 8.65 11.45 6.83
CA GLU A 165 7.66 11.61 5.77
C GLU A 165 6.50 10.62 5.93
N ARG A 166 6.83 9.34 6.16
CA ARG A 166 5.80 8.29 6.35
C ARG A 166 4.94 8.50 7.60
N ARG A 167 5.48 9.04 8.70
CA ARG A 167 4.69 9.36 9.92
C ARG A 167 3.61 10.41 9.64
N HIS A 168 3.86 11.36 8.74
CA HIS A 168 2.90 12.40 8.35
C HIS A 168 1.88 11.96 7.29
N SER A 169 1.98 10.71 6.82
CA SER A 169 1.23 10.18 5.68
C SER A 169 0.08 9.27 6.06
N ASP A 170 -0.21 9.11 7.35
CA ASP A 170 -1.03 8.02 7.89
C ASP A 170 -0.59 6.58 7.51
N GLY A 171 0.52 6.43 6.79
CA GLY A 171 1.36 5.24 6.73
C GLY A 171 0.66 3.93 6.33
N ASP A 172 -0.08 3.95 5.23
CA ASP A 172 -0.59 2.73 4.59
C ASP A 172 0.53 2.04 3.78
N ALA A 173 0.52 0.71 3.77
CA ALA A 173 1.50 -0.08 3.03
C ALA A 173 0.93 -1.41 2.55
N LEU A 174 1.42 -1.90 1.41
CA LEU A 174 1.11 -3.22 0.86
C LEU A 174 2.40 -4.03 0.77
N TYR A 175 2.55 -5.01 1.66
CA TYR A 175 3.62 -6.01 1.57
C TYR A 175 3.23 -7.07 0.56
N ILE A 176 4.13 -7.41 -0.36
CA ILE A 176 3.87 -8.43 -1.36
C ILE A 176 4.91 -9.52 -1.15
N PRO A 177 4.58 -10.65 -0.50
CA PRO A 177 5.51 -11.76 -0.30
C PRO A 177 5.95 -12.35 -1.64
N THR A 178 7.25 -12.59 -1.73
CA THR A 178 7.98 -12.98 -2.93
C THR A 178 7.76 -14.41 -3.38
N ARG A 179 7.32 -15.27 -2.46
CA ARG A 179 6.65 -16.58 -2.64
C ARG A 179 6.21 -17.11 -1.26
N PRO A 180 5.30 -18.10 -1.19
CA PRO A 180 4.43 -18.31 -0.03
C PRO A 180 5.15 -18.86 1.21
N ARG A 181 4.56 -18.62 2.38
CA ARG A 181 4.56 -19.64 3.44
C ARG A 181 3.27 -20.44 3.28
N PRO A 182 3.32 -21.72 3.67
CA PRO A 182 3.60 -22.90 2.82
C PRO A 182 2.70 -23.03 1.58
#